data_AF-B8AEV3-F1
#
_entry.id   AF-B8AEV3-F1
#
_cell.length_a   1.000
_cell.length_b   1.000
_cell.length_c   1.000
_cell.angle_alpha   90.00
_cell.angle_beta   90.00
_cell.angle_gamma   90.00
#
_symmetry.space_group_name_H-M   'P 1'
#
loop_
_entity.id
_entity.type
_entity.pdbx_description
1 polymer ?
#
loop_
_entity_poly.entity_id
_entity_poly.type
_entity_poly.pdbx_seq_one_letter_code
_entity_poly.pdbx_strand_id
1 'polypeptide(L)'
;MLTGLHKLGVAGINKKNGRAFHLAISNLSKLESLSVSSAGMPGLCGCLDDISSPPENLQSLKLYGNLITLPGWIKGLQHLVKLKLVGARLLEHDVAMEFLGELAKLEILVIAPFKGEEFHFKPTQTGAAFVSLRVLKLAEVWGIKSVKFEEGTMLKLERLQVQGRVENEIGFSGLEFLQNINEV
;
A
#
# COMPACT_ATOMS: atom_id res chain seq x y z
N MET A 1 14.92 -19.72 -18.81
CA MET A 1 13.77 -19.10 -18.10
C MET A 1 14.14 -18.93 -16.64
N LEU A 2 13.79 -17.81 -16.01
CA LEU A 2 14.15 -17.47 -14.62
C LEU A 2 13.13 -18.05 -13.60
N THR A 3 12.82 -19.35 -13.67
CA THR A 3 11.76 -19.98 -12.86
C THR A 3 12.11 -20.15 -11.37
N GLY A 4 13.36 -19.85 -10.98
CA GLY A 4 13.84 -19.87 -9.60
C GLY A 4 13.86 -18.52 -8.89
N LEU A 5 13.33 -17.45 -9.51
CA LEU A 5 13.49 -16.11 -8.98
C LEU A 5 12.48 -15.83 -7.86
N HIS A 6 12.98 -15.55 -6.64
CA HIS A 6 12.16 -15.18 -5.49
C HIS A 6 11.99 -13.66 -5.31
N LYS A 7 12.93 -12.86 -5.81
CA LYS A 7 12.92 -11.39 -5.66
C LYS A 7 13.26 -10.71 -6.98
N LEU A 8 12.46 -9.73 -7.38
CA LEU A 8 12.64 -8.97 -8.60
C LEU A 8 12.46 -7.48 -8.33
N GLY A 9 13.43 -6.68 -8.80
CA GLY A 9 13.32 -5.23 -8.87
C GLY A 9 13.38 -4.77 -10.32
N VAL A 10 12.42 -3.96 -10.76
CA VAL A 10 12.38 -3.40 -12.11
C VAL A 10 12.17 -1.89 -12.02
N ALA A 11 12.99 -1.14 -12.76
CA ALA A 11 12.91 0.30 -12.86
C ALA A 11 12.59 0.74 -14.30
N GLY A 12 12.01 1.93 -14.44
CA GLY A 12 11.68 2.50 -15.75
C GLY A 12 10.43 1.89 -16.40
N ILE A 13 9.53 1.30 -15.60
CA ILE A 13 8.23 0.83 -16.09
C ILE A 13 7.39 2.02 -16.56
N ASN A 14 6.79 1.90 -17.73
CA ASN A 14 5.94 2.92 -18.33
C ASN A 14 4.89 2.25 -19.25
N LYS A 15 3.95 3.03 -19.77
CA LYS A 15 2.87 2.50 -20.63
C LYS A 15 3.36 1.75 -21.88
N LYS A 16 4.55 2.07 -22.40
CA LYS A 16 5.11 1.39 -23.60
C LYS A 16 5.61 -0.01 -23.28
N ASN A 17 6.06 -0.27 -22.05
CA ASN A 17 6.61 -1.56 -21.65
C ASN A 17 5.75 -2.32 -20.62
N GLY A 18 4.63 -1.76 -20.15
CA GLY A 18 3.74 -2.39 -19.17
C GLY A 18 3.28 -3.79 -19.57
N ARG A 19 2.85 -3.98 -20.82
CA ARG A 19 2.48 -5.31 -21.35
C ARG A 19 3.65 -6.29 -21.37
N ALA A 20 4.82 -5.87 -21.83
CA ALA A 20 6.02 -6.72 -21.85
C ALA A 20 6.45 -7.09 -20.42
N PHE A 21 6.33 -6.14 -19.48
CA PHE A 21 6.58 -6.35 -18.07
C PHE A 21 5.61 -7.38 -17.47
N HIS A 22 4.30 -7.24 -17.73
CA HIS A 22 3.30 -8.23 -17.32
C HIS A 22 3.70 -9.64 -17.80
N LEU A 23 3.91 -9.82 -19.11
CA LEU A 23 4.29 -11.13 -19.68
C LEU A 23 5.57 -11.71 -19.05
N ALA A 24 6.53 -10.86 -18.70
CA ALA A 24 7.77 -11.29 -18.08
C ALA A 24 7.56 -11.79 -16.64
N ILE A 25 6.62 -11.20 -15.89
CA ILE A 25 6.37 -11.58 -14.49
C ILE A 25 5.33 -12.68 -14.32
N SER A 26 4.39 -12.85 -15.26
CA SER A 26 3.29 -13.85 -15.13
C SER A 26 3.80 -15.28 -14.95
N ASN A 27 4.97 -15.61 -15.48
CA ASN A 27 5.56 -16.95 -15.40
C ASN A 27 6.51 -17.14 -14.20
N LEU A 28 6.66 -16.14 -13.34
CA LEU A 28 7.55 -16.19 -12.17
C LEU A 28 6.80 -16.75 -10.95
N SER A 29 6.42 -18.03 -11.01
CA SER A 29 5.60 -18.66 -9.97
C SER A 29 6.23 -18.68 -8.58
N LYS A 30 7.56 -18.60 -8.46
CA LYS A 30 8.28 -18.53 -7.18
C LYS A 30 8.51 -17.11 -6.67
N LEU A 31 8.01 -16.09 -7.36
CA LEU A 31 8.29 -14.71 -6.99
C LEU A 31 7.53 -14.31 -5.72
N GLU A 32 8.28 -13.97 -4.68
CA GLU A 32 7.77 -13.57 -3.37
C GLU A 32 7.90 -12.06 -3.13
N SER A 33 8.87 -11.41 -3.77
CA SER A 33 9.07 -9.96 -3.64
C SER A 33 9.23 -9.27 -4.97
N LEU A 34 8.41 -8.25 -5.19
CA LEU A 34 8.40 -7.42 -6.39
C LEU A 34 8.55 -5.95 -6.01
N SER A 35 9.52 -5.29 -6.63
CA SER A 35 9.73 -3.86 -6.53
C SER A 35 9.65 -3.26 -7.93
N VAL A 36 8.76 -2.30 -8.15
CA VAL A 36 8.56 -1.67 -9.46
C VAL A 36 8.70 -0.17 -9.32
N SER A 37 9.46 0.46 -10.21
CA SER A 37 9.58 1.91 -10.24
C SER A 37 9.33 2.54 -11.61
N SER A 38 8.73 3.72 -11.58
CA SER A 38 8.55 4.62 -12.72
C SER A 38 8.82 6.07 -12.28
N ALA A 39 9.48 6.83 -13.14
CA ALA A 39 9.86 8.21 -12.88
C ALA A 39 8.83 9.20 -13.46
N GLY A 40 8.76 10.38 -12.83
CA GLY A 40 8.01 11.52 -13.33
C GLY A 40 6.48 11.36 -13.27
N MET A 41 5.81 12.20 -14.05
CA MET A 41 4.37 12.13 -14.30
C MET A 41 4.18 11.61 -15.73
N PRO A 42 3.39 10.54 -15.95
CA PRO A 42 2.37 10.01 -15.06
C PRO A 42 2.85 8.95 -14.05
N GLY A 43 4.14 8.59 -14.04
CA GLY A 43 4.70 7.59 -13.13
C GLY A 43 4.19 6.18 -13.43
N LEU A 44 3.68 5.48 -12.42
CA LEU A 44 3.11 4.13 -12.57
C LEU A 44 1.65 4.13 -13.04
N CYS A 45 0.97 5.28 -13.09
CA CYS A 45 -0.42 5.37 -13.55
C CYS A 45 -0.59 4.76 -14.95
N GLY A 46 -1.47 3.76 -15.06
CA GLY A 46 -1.75 3.07 -16.31
C GLY A 46 -0.64 2.13 -16.80
N CYS A 47 0.44 1.95 -16.03
CA CYS A 47 1.56 1.10 -16.43
C CYS A 47 1.41 -0.35 -15.92
N LEU A 48 0.52 -0.55 -14.96
CA LEU A 48 0.30 -1.82 -14.26
C LEU A 48 -1.11 -2.39 -14.48
N ASP A 49 -1.92 -1.73 -15.32
CA ASP A 49 -3.34 -2.05 -15.54
C ASP A 49 -3.50 -3.36 -16.34
N ASP A 50 -2.52 -3.68 -17.19
CA ASP A 50 -2.53 -4.92 -18.00
C ASP A 50 -2.19 -6.18 -17.20
N ILE A 51 -1.88 -6.07 -15.91
CA ILE A 51 -1.57 -7.23 -15.06
C ILE A 51 -2.88 -7.92 -14.66
N SER A 52 -3.29 -8.91 -15.46
CA SER A 52 -4.48 -9.72 -15.18
C SER A 52 -4.18 -10.91 -14.26
N SER A 53 -2.93 -11.37 -14.21
CA SER A 53 -2.51 -12.53 -13.41
C SER A 53 -1.19 -12.20 -12.70
N PRO A 54 -1.25 -11.56 -11.52
CA PRO A 54 -0.05 -11.27 -10.75
C PRO A 54 0.59 -12.56 -10.21
N PRO A 55 1.90 -12.56 -9.89
CA PRO A 55 2.56 -13.72 -9.30
C PRO A 55 1.86 -14.17 -7.99
N GLU A 56 1.41 -15.42 -7.96
CA GLU A 56 0.53 -15.93 -6.89
C GLU A 56 1.19 -15.93 -5.50
N ASN A 57 2.50 -16.19 -5.44
CA ASN A 57 3.25 -16.30 -4.19
C ASN A 57 3.78 -14.95 -3.68
N LEU A 58 3.31 -13.83 -4.22
CA LEU A 58 3.83 -12.51 -3.88
C LEU A 58 3.47 -12.12 -2.44
N GLN A 59 4.50 -11.97 -1.61
CA GLN A 59 4.39 -11.59 -0.20
C GLN A 59 4.79 -10.13 0.06
N SER A 60 5.66 -9.56 -0.77
CA SER A 60 6.08 -8.17 -0.65
C SER A 60 6.00 -7.44 -1.98
N LEU A 61 5.16 -6.40 -2.02
CA LEU A 61 5.03 -5.49 -3.15
C LEU A 61 5.52 -4.10 -2.76
N LYS A 62 6.37 -3.51 -3.61
CA LYS A 62 6.83 -2.13 -3.45
C LYS A 62 6.65 -1.38 -4.76
N LEU A 63 5.86 -0.31 -4.73
CA LEU A 63 5.55 0.53 -5.88
C LEU A 63 6.18 1.90 -5.67
N TYR A 64 7.03 2.31 -6.61
CA TYR A 64 7.74 3.58 -6.57
C TYR A 64 7.39 4.42 -7.79
N GLY A 65 6.58 5.45 -7.61
CA GLY A 65 6.15 6.35 -8.68
C GLY A 65 4.72 6.81 -8.48
N ASN A 66 4.32 7.80 -9.27
CA ASN A 66 2.97 8.35 -9.20
C ASN A 66 1.90 7.28 -9.49
N LEU A 67 0.95 7.15 -8.57
CA LEU A 67 -0.27 6.34 -8.67
C LEU A 67 -1.44 7.19 -8.22
N ILE A 68 -2.47 7.28 -9.05
CA ILE A 68 -3.72 8.01 -8.76
C ILE A 68 -4.78 7.07 -8.16
N THR A 69 -4.75 5.81 -8.59
CA THR A 69 -5.57 4.71 -8.08
C THR A 69 -4.69 3.50 -7.79
N LEU A 70 -5.15 2.60 -6.92
CA LEU A 70 -4.50 1.33 -6.68
C LEU A 70 -4.86 0.32 -7.79
N PRO A 71 -3.88 -0.39 -8.38
CA PRO A 71 -4.18 -1.44 -9.35
C PRO A 71 -5.05 -2.55 -8.74
N GLY A 72 -6.17 -2.87 -9.41
CA GLY A 72 -7.18 -3.81 -8.90
C GLY A 72 -6.65 -5.22 -8.59
N TRP A 73 -5.64 -5.67 -9.33
CA TRP A 73 -5.01 -6.99 -9.13
C TRP A 73 -4.35 -7.14 -7.76
N ILE A 74 -4.05 -6.05 -7.04
CA ILE A 74 -3.50 -6.13 -5.68
C ILE A 74 -4.49 -6.81 -4.72
N LYS A 75 -5.82 -6.67 -4.93
CA LYS A 75 -6.82 -7.41 -4.13
C LYS A 75 -6.72 -8.93 -4.30
N GLY A 76 -6.22 -9.38 -5.45
CA GLY A 76 -6.05 -10.81 -5.75
C GLY A 76 -4.85 -11.46 -5.06
N LEU A 77 -3.95 -10.69 -4.43
CA LEU A 77 -2.73 -11.20 -3.82
C LEU A 77 -2.99 -11.87 -2.47
N GLN A 78 -3.30 -13.16 -2.49
CA GLN A 78 -3.67 -13.95 -1.31
C GLN A 78 -2.56 -14.09 -0.25
N HIS A 79 -1.32 -13.76 -0.58
CA HIS A 79 -0.14 -13.91 0.28
C HIS A 79 0.54 -12.59 0.62
N LEU A 80 -0.02 -11.44 0.25
CA LEU A 80 0.62 -10.14 0.44
C LEU A 80 0.70 -9.77 1.93
N VAL A 81 1.92 -9.82 2.48
CA VAL A 81 2.23 -9.44 3.87
C VAL A 81 2.71 -7.98 3.96
N LYS A 82 3.39 -7.49 2.92
CA LYS A 82 4.00 -6.16 2.92
C LYS A 82 3.67 -5.38 1.66
N LEU A 83 3.09 -4.20 1.84
CA LEU A 83 2.87 -3.22 0.79
C LEU A 83 3.60 -1.92 1.11
N LYS A 84 4.38 -1.43 0.16
CA LYS A 84 5.02 -0.12 0.22
C LYS A 84 4.64 0.71 -1.01
N LEU A 85 4.04 1.85 -0.78
CA LEU A 85 3.68 2.84 -1.80
C LEU A 85 4.57 4.06 -1.61
N VAL A 86 5.38 4.37 -2.62
CA VAL A 86 6.30 5.53 -2.63
C VAL A 86 5.99 6.40 -3.83
N GLY A 87 5.80 7.70 -3.63
CA GLY A 87 5.42 8.64 -4.68
C GLY A 87 3.96 8.55 -5.14
N ALA A 88 3.13 7.72 -4.50
CA ALA A 88 1.70 7.62 -4.82
C ALA A 88 0.97 8.92 -4.43
N ARG A 89 0.05 9.36 -5.29
CA ARG A 89 -0.79 10.55 -5.11
C ARG A 89 -2.24 10.15 -5.32
N LEU A 90 -2.71 9.30 -4.42
CA LEU A 90 -4.04 8.70 -4.48
C LEU A 90 -5.08 9.82 -4.40
N LEU A 91 -5.97 9.92 -5.40
CA LEU A 91 -6.98 10.99 -5.42
C LEU A 91 -8.13 10.69 -4.46
N GLU A 92 -8.62 9.45 -4.46
CA GLU A 92 -9.72 8.99 -3.63
C GLU A 92 -9.18 8.24 -2.41
N HIS A 93 -8.80 8.99 -1.37
CA HIS A 93 -8.19 8.42 -0.17
C HIS A 93 -9.09 7.39 0.52
N ASP A 94 -10.36 7.68 0.71
CA ASP A 94 -11.34 6.77 1.32
C ASP A 94 -11.43 5.44 0.56
N VAL A 95 -11.54 5.50 -0.77
CA VAL A 95 -11.60 4.31 -1.63
C VAL A 95 -10.30 3.51 -1.54
N ALA A 96 -9.15 4.20 -1.51
CA ALA A 96 -7.87 3.54 -1.33
C ALA A 96 -7.71 2.90 0.05
N MET A 97 -8.18 3.53 1.11
CA MET A 97 -8.11 2.97 2.47
C MET A 97 -9.07 1.79 2.63
N GLU A 98 -10.28 1.84 2.06
CA GLU A 98 -11.20 0.71 2.02
C GLU A 98 -10.58 -0.47 1.26
N PHE A 99 -10.00 -0.22 0.08
CA PHE A 99 -9.25 -1.21 -0.69
C PHE A 99 -8.14 -1.87 0.12
N LEU A 100 -7.32 -1.06 0.81
CA LEU A 100 -6.19 -1.55 1.59
C LEU A 100 -6.65 -2.30 2.85
N GLY A 101 -7.77 -1.89 3.43
CA GLY A 101 -8.37 -2.49 4.62
C GLY A 101 -8.89 -3.91 4.40
N GLU A 102 -9.24 -4.26 3.16
CA GLU A 102 -9.69 -5.61 2.75
C GLU A 102 -8.54 -6.62 2.61
N LEU A 103 -7.27 -6.17 2.62
CA LEU A 103 -6.12 -7.06 2.42
C LEU A 103 -5.85 -7.91 3.67
N ALA A 104 -6.47 -9.09 3.72
CA ALA A 104 -6.57 -9.94 4.90
C ALA A 104 -5.23 -10.35 5.53
N LYS A 105 -4.14 -10.46 4.75
CA LYS A 105 -2.80 -10.85 5.25
C LYS A 105 -1.81 -9.69 5.33
N LEU A 106 -2.24 -8.46 5.05
CA LEU A 106 -1.34 -7.32 5.07
C LEU A 106 -0.94 -6.99 6.51
N GLU A 107 0.33 -7.22 6.85
CA GLU A 107 0.89 -6.92 8.18
C GLU A 107 1.66 -5.60 8.21
N ILE A 108 2.25 -5.20 7.08
CA ILE A 108 3.10 -4.02 6.98
C ILE A 108 2.63 -3.14 5.84
N LEU A 109 2.17 -1.94 6.17
CA LEU A 109 1.79 -0.90 5.23
C LEU A 109 2.70 0.31 5.39
N VAL A 110 3.32 0.74 4.29
CA VAL A 110 4.13 1.96 4.24
C VAL A 110 3.61 2.84 3.10
N ILE A 111 3.23 4.07 3.42
CA ILE A 111 2.78 5.06 2.45
C ILE A 111 3.66 6.30 2.55
N ALA A 112 4.25 6.71 1.43
CA ALA A 112 5.05 7.93 1.29
C ALA A 112 4.85 8.53 -0.11
N PRO A 113 4.61 9.82 -0.29
CA PRO A 113 4.12 10.72 0.73
C PRO A 113 2.69 10.37 1.13
N PHE A 114 2.34 10.60 2.38
CA PHE A 114 0.96 10.56 2.85
C PHE A 114 0.42 11.99 2.86
N LYS A 115 -0.43 12.34 1.88
CA LYS A 115 -0.90 13.72 1.63
C LYS A 115 -2.40 13.80 1.71
N GLY A 116 -2.91 14.77 2.45
CA GLY A 116 -4.33 15.01 2.67
C GLY A 116 -4.51 15.81 3.94
N GLU A 117 -5.72 16.28 4.21
CA GLU A 117 -5.99 17.06 5.42
C GLU A 117 -6.48 16.18 6.56
N GLU A 118 -7.45 15.32 6.30
CA GLU A 118 -8.10 14.48 7.31
C GLU A 118 -8.12 13.04 6.84
N PHE A 119 -7.73 12.13 7.73
CA PHE A 119 -7.67 10.71 7.43
C PHE A 119 -8.54 9.94 8.39
N HIS A 120 -9.39 9.10 7.82
CA HIS A 120 -10.36 8.35 8.57
C HIS A 120 -10.26 6.85 8.25
N PHE A 121 -9.73 6.09 9.21
CA PHE A 121 -9.70 4.64 9.15
C PHE A 121 -11.00 4.11 9.73
N LYS A 122 -11.88 3.64 8.85
CA LYS A 122 -13.20 3.09 9.16
C LYS A 122 -13.26 1.58 8.84
N PRO A 123 -14.16 0.81 9.48
CA PRO A 123 -14.43 -0.57 9.10
C PRO A 123 -14.80 -0.70 7.62
N THR A 124 -14.58 -1.88 7.06
CA THR A 124 -15.08 -2.22 5.72
C THR A 124 -16.57 -2.55 5.77
N GLN A 125 -17.24 -2.54 4.61
CA GLN A 125 -18.62 -3.03 4.51
C GLN A 125 -18.78 -4.49 4.99
N THR A 126 -17.69 -5.26 4.95
CA THR A 126 -17.64 -6.68 5.35
C THR A 126 -17.23 -6.92 6.80
N GLY A 127 -16.98 -5.86 7.57
CA GLY A 127 -16.54 -5.93 8.97
C GLY A 127 -15.21 -5.23 9.22
N ALA A 128 -14.40 -5.76 10.12
CA ALA A 128 -13.16 -5.12 10.56
C ALA A 128 -12.20 -4.82 9.38
N ALA A 129 -11.57 -3.64 9.40
CA ALA A 129 -10.59 -3.24 8.41
C ALA A 129 -9.17 -3.45 8.93
N PHE A 130 -8.24 -3.76 8.02
CA PHE A 130 -6.82 -3.94 8.35
C PHE A 130 -6.58 -5.02 9.43
N VAL A 131 -7.30 -6.14 9.32
CA VAL A 131 -7.42 -7.18 10.36
C VAL A 131 -6.10 -7.85 10.79
N SER A 132 -5.08 -7.80 9.93
CA SER A 132 -3.74 -8.36 10.18
C SER A 132 -2.66 -7.29 10.32
N LEU A 133 -2.99 -6.01 10.19
CA LEU A 133 -2.00 -4.95 10.15
C LEU A 133 -1.33 -4.78 11.51
N ARG A 134 0.00 -4.90 11.53
CA ARG A 134 0.86 -4.78 12.72
C ARG A 134 1.72 -3.53 12.68
N VAL A 135 2.12 -3.10 11.48
CA VAL A 135 2.96 -1.92 11.28
C VAL A 135 2.31 -1.00 10.25
N LEU A 136 1.97 0.21 10.69
CA LEU A 136 1.55 1.30 9.81
C LEU A 136 2.61 2.40 9.83
N LYS A 137 3.20 2.69 8.67
CA LYS A 137 4.11 3.83 8.50
C LYS A 137 3.56 4.83 7.48
N LEU A 138 3.30 6.03 7.96
CA LEU A 138 2.90 7.19 7.18
C LEU A 138 4.11 8.13 7.13
N ALA A 139 4.75 8.24 5.97
CA ALA A 139 5.99 9.01 5.80
C ALA A 139 5.81 10.16 4.81
N GLU A 140 6.70 11.14 4.88
CA GLU A 140 6.63 12.38 4.09
C GLU A 140 5.24 13.03 4.19
N VAL A 141 4.70 13.00 5.41
CA VAL A 141 3.42 13.56 5.80
C VAL A 141 3.45 15.08 5.64
N TRP A 142 2.53 15.64 4.82
CA TRP A 142 2.34 17.09 4.61
C TRP A 142 0.85 17.45 4.57
N GLY A 143 0.50 18.58 5.19
CA GLY A 143 -0.86 19.14 5.15
C GLY A 143 -1.88 18.43 6.05
N ILE A 144 -1.45 17.44 6.84
CA ILE A 144 -2.33 16.65 7.70
C ILE A 144 -2.74 17.45 8.93
N LYS A 145 -4.04 17.51 9.17
CA LYS A 145 -4.69 18.11 10.33
C LYS A 145 -5.14 17.03 11.32
N SER A 146 -5.71 15.93 10.83
CA SER A 146 -6.24 14.87 11.71
C SER A 146 -6.10 13.46 11.17
N VAL A 147 -5.96 12.51 12.09
CA VAL A 147 -6.01 11.07 11.85
C VAL A 147 -6.97 10.44 12.86
N LYS A 148 -8.03 9.82 12.38
CA LYS A 148 -9.06 9.16 13.18
C LYS A 148 -9.08 7.66 12.90
N PHE A 149 -9.09 6.88 13.97
CA PHE A 149 -9.31 5.43 13.95
C PHE A 149 -10.69 5.14 14.52
N GLU A 150 -11.51 4.37 13.82
CA GLU A 150 -12.79 3.90 14.37
C GLU A 150 -12.65 2.51 14.98
N GLU A 151 -13.57 2.20 15.89
CA GLU A 151 -13.72 0.87 16.46
C GLU A 151 -13.84 -0.18 15.34
N GLY A 152 -13.16 -1.32 15.51
CA GLY A 152 -13.12 -2.37 14.50
C GLY A 152 -12.07 -2.16 13.40
N THR A 153 -11.14 -1.21 13.57
CA THR A 153 -9.97 -1.07 12.68
C THR A 153 -8.67 -1.45 13.37
N MET A 154 -7.74 -2.04 12.63
CA MET A 154 -6.32 -2.20 13.03
C MET A 154 -6.10 -2.84 14.42
N LEU A 155 -6.94 -3.82 14.79
CA LEU A 155 -6.94 -4.43 16.13
C LEU A 155 -5.61 -5.08 16.54
N LYS A 156 -4.75 -5.43 15.57
CA LYS A 156 -3.43 -6.03 15.80
C LYS A 156 -2.27 -5.04 15.62
N LEU A 157 -2.56 -3.74 15.52
CA LEU A 157 -1.52 -2.74 15.28
C LEU A 157 -0.58 -2.65 16.48
N GLU A 158 0.70 -2.93 16.24
CA GLU A 158 1.76 -2.90 17.25
C GLU A 158 2.61 -1.65 17.14
N ARG A 159 2.72 -1.09 15.93
CA ARG A 159 3.58 0.06 15.65
C ARG A 159 2.89 1.03 14.68
N LEU A 160 2.66 2.24 15.16
CA LEU A 160 2.28 3.38 14.34
C LEU A 160 3.50 4.29 14.18
N GLN A 161 3.85 4.67 12.95
CA GLN A 161 4.91 5.63 12.70
C GLN A 161 4.40 6.74 11.79
N VAL A 162 4.41 7.97 12.28
CA VAL A 162 4.03 9.15 11.51
C VAL A 162 5.25 10.07 11.40
N GLN A 163 5.78 10.19 10.18
CA GLN A 163 7.01 10.94 9.91
C GLN A 163 6.76 11.97 8.80
N GLY A 164 7.07 13.23 9.05
CA GLY A 164 6.93 14.26 8.04
C GLY A 164 7.29 15.63 8.55
N ARG A 165 7.05 16.64 7.70
CA ARG A 165 7.19 18.03 8.10
C ARG A 165 5.85 18.48 8.64
N VAL A 166 5.76 18.55 9.95
CA VAL A 166 4.55 18.95 10.66
C VAL A 166 4.61 20.47 10.85
N GLU A 167 3.80 21.20 10.10
CA GLU A 167 3.72 22.67 10.21
C GLU A 167 2.80 23.09 11.37
N ASN A 168 1.84 22.24 11.75
CA ASN A 168 0.87 22.43 12.83
C ASN A 168 0.66 21.10 13.57
N GLU A 169 0.20 21.13 14.82
CA GLU A 169 -0.16 19.92 15.57
C GLU A 169 -1.14 19.01 14.78
N ILE A 170 -0.87 17.70 14.78
CA ILE A 170 -1.75 16.70 14.15
C ILE A 170 -2.66 16.13 15.23
N GLY A 171 -3.97 16.23 15.05
CA GLY A 171 -4.96 15.63 15.94
C GLY A 171 -5.07 14.12 15.70
N PHE A 172 -4.84 13.31 16.74
CA PHE A 172 -5.12 11.87 16.71
C PHE A 172 -6.35 11.56 17.56
N SER A 173 -7.24 10.70 17.06
CA SER A 173 -8.43 10.24 17.80
C SER A 173 -8.71 8.76 17.55
N GLY A 174 -9.34 8.08 18.51
CA GLY A 174 -9.62 6.65 18.42
C GLY A 174 -8.43 5.74 18.72
N LEU A 175 -7.38 6.28 19.34
CA LEU A 175 -6.21 5.49 19.75
C LEU A 175 -6.59 4.43 20.81
N GLU A 176 -7.64 4.68 21.57
CA GLU A 176 -8.23 3.74 22.53
C GLU A 176 -8.72 2.42 21.88
N PHE A 177 -9.00 2.43 20.57
CA PHE A 177 -9.36 1.23 19.82
C PHE A 177 -8.13 0.41 19.37
N LEU A 178 -6.92 0.97 19.44
CA LEU A 178 -5.66 0.34 19.02
C LEU A 178 -4.99 -0.41 20.17
N GLN A 179 -5.61 -1.52 20.59
CA GLN A 179 -5.29 -2.21 21.85
C GLN A 179 -3.88 -2.81 21.96
N ASN A 180 -3.18 -3.02 20.84
CA ASN A 180 -1.87 -3.70 20.81
C ASN A 180 -0.68 -2.76 20.58
N ILE A 181 -0.90 -1.44 20.60
CA ILE A 181 0.13 -0.46 20.24
C ILE A 181 1.25 -0.44 21.28
N ASN A 182 2.48 -0.75 20.85
CA ASN A 182 3.67 -0.80 21.69
C ASN A 182 4.66 0.33 21.39
N GLU A 183 4.58 0.91 20.19
CA GLU A 183 5.45 2.01 19.74
C GLU A 183 4.65 2.99 18.87
N VAL A 184 4.80 4.28 19.18
CA VAL A 184 4.22 5.42 18.46
C VAL A 184 5.33 6.39 18.06
#